data_AF-A0A1H7W222-F1
#
_entry.id   AF-A0A1H7W222-F1
#
_cell.length_a   1.000
_cell.length_b   1.000
_cell.length_c   1.000
_cell.angle_alpha   90.00
_cell.angle_beta   90.00
_cell.angle_gamma   90.00
#
_symmetry.space_group_name_H-M   'P 1'
#
loop_
_entity.id
_entity.type
_entity.pdbx_description
1 polymer ?
#
loop_
_entity_poly.entity_id
_entity_poly.type
_entity_poly.pdbx_seq_one_letter_code
_entity_poly.pdbx_strand_id
1 'polypeptide(L)'
;MKRLVLLLMMGMFSLGVASGCSSSQAEETLDAKHSSMPDYVLNSSPIVQETYVMAANHQDVLASVPCYCNCYESAGHTSNLSCFIKEVGPDNVVTEWDPHGIA
;
A
#
# COMPACT_ATOMS: atom_id res chain seq x y z
N MET A 1 1.76 30.14 -39.59
CA MET A 1 2.86 29.57 -38.79
C MET A 1 2.52 29.45 -37.30
N LYS A 2 2.07 30.52 -36.60
CA LYS A 2 1.71 30.47 -35.17
C LYS A 2 0.63 29.43 -34.80
N ARG A 3 -0.41 29.28 -35.64
CA ARG A 3 -1.47 28.27 -35.44
C ARG A 3 -0.97 26.83 -35.63
N LEU A 4 0.01 26.60 -36.52
CA LEU A 4 0.60 25.28 -36.77
C LEU A 4 1.53 24.87 -35.62
N VAL A 5 2.30 25.83 -35.08
CA VAL A 5 3.12 25.64 -33.87
C VAL A 5 2.25 25.33 -32.65
N LEU A 6 1.10 26.00 -32.51
CA LEU A 6 0.17 25.74 -31.42
C LEU A 6 -0.44 24.32 -31.49
N LEU A 7 -0.78 23.86 -32.70
CA LEU A 7 -1.30 22.50 -32.92
C LEU A 7 -0.24 21.42 -32.67
N LEU A 8 1.03 21.69 -33.05
CA LEU A 8 2.16 20.81 -32.77
C LEU A 8 2.45 20.69 -31.26
N MET A 9 2.40 21.80 -30.52
CA MET A 9 2.60 21.80 -29.06
C MET A 9 1.46 21.06 -28.33
N MET A 10 0.21 21.22 -28.77
CA MET A 10 -0.95 20.52 -28.20
C MET A 10 -0.92 19.00 -28.48
N GLY A 11 -0.46 18.61 -29.68
CA GLY A 11 -0.28 17.21 -30.07
C GLY A 11 0.83 16.49 -29.29
N MET A 12 1.94 17.20 -29.03
CA MET A 12 3.07 16.65 -28.29
C MET A 12 2.76 16.48 -26.79
N PHE A 13 1.92 17.33 -26.23
CA PHE A 13 1.42 17.19 -24.85
C PHE A 13 0.46 15.99 -24.70
N SER A 14 -0.36 15.71 -25.72
CA SER A 14 -1.31 14.59 -25.70
C SER A 14 -0.63 13.22 -25.85
N LEU A 15 0.51 13.12 -26.54
CA LEU A 15 1.30 11.89 -26.57
C LEU A 15 2.02 11.57 -25.24
N GLY A 16 2.37 12.59 -24.45
CA GLY A 16 3.06 12.40 -23.16
C GLY A 16 2.18 11.78 -22.06
N VAL A 17 0.85 11.89 -22.16
CA VAL A 17 -0.08 11.36 -21.15
C VAL A 17 -0.29 9.85 -21.29
N ALA A 18 -0.04 9.27 -22.47
CA ALA A 18 -0.32 7.87 -22.76
C ALA A 18 0.77 6.89 -22.28
N SER A 19 1.93 7.39 -21.83
CA SER A 19 3.05 6.53 -21.40
C SER A 19 2.96 6.04 -19.95
N GLY A 20 1.89 6.37 -19.22
CA GLY A 20 1.78 6.13 -17.77
C GLY A 20 1.23 4.76 -17.35
N CYS A 21 0.71 3.94 -18.26
CA CYS A 21 0.07 2.67 -17.90
C CYS A 21 0.90 1.45 -18.29
N SER A 22 1.92 1.14 -17.49
CA SER A 22 2.39 -0.24 -17.31
C SER A 22 3.23 -0.31 -16.03
N SER A 23 2.58 -0.47 -14.89
CA SER A 23 3.28 -0.87 -13.66
C SER A 23 3.43 -2.38 -13.66
N SER A 24 4.56 -2.88 -14.16
CA SER A 24 5.04 -4.21 -13.80
C SER A 24 5.48 -4.14 -12.33
N GLN A 25 4.54 -4.36 -11.40
CA GLN A 25 4.86 -4.46 -9.99
C GLN A 25 5.58 -5.79 -9.77
N ALA A 26 6.78 -5.75 -9.19
CA ALA A 26 7.43 -6.95 -8.70
C ALA A 26 6.55 -7.52 -7.59
N GLU A 27 6.22 -8.81 -7.68
CA GLU A 27 5.54 -9.52 -6.60
C GLU A 27 6.52 -9.58 -5.41
N GLU A 28 6.23 -8.84 -4.35
CA GLU A 28 6.94 -9.00 -3.09
C GLU A 28 6.36 -10.19 -2.33
N THR A 29 7.24 -10.97 -1.68
CA THR A 29 6.84 -12.09 -0.83
C THR A 29 6.97 -11.71 0.64
N LEU A 30 6.13 -12.30 1.49
CA LEU A 30 6.24 -12.12 2.93
C LEU A 30 7.51 -12.78 3.48
N ASP A 31 8.30 -12.05 4.26
CA ASP A 31 9.45 -12.61 4.96
C ASP A 31 9.03 -13.77 5.89
N ALA A 32 9.77 -14.87 5.87
CA ALA A 32 9.43 -16.08 6.63
C ALA A 32 9.42 -15.91 8.17
N LYS A 33 9.88 -14.76 8.68
CA LYS A 33 9.90 -14.44 10.12
C LYS A 33 8.52 -14.08 10.67
N HIS A 34 7.61 -13.60 9.83
CA HIS A 34 6.28 -13.14 10.24
C HIS A 34 5.34 -14.32 10.54
N SER A 35 4.32 -14.09 11.37
CA SER A 35 3.24 -15.05 11.54
C SER A 35 2.48 -15.24 10.22
N SER A 36 1.91 -16.42 10.01
CA SER A 36 1.10 -16.71 8.82
C SER A 36 -0.07 -15.73 8.71
N MET A 37 -0.33 -15.23 7.50
CA MET A 37 -1.50 -14.41 7.26
C MET A 37 -2.78 -15.18 7.59
N PRO A 38 -3.75 -14.55 8.26
CA PRO A 38 -5.02 -15.18 8.60
C PRO A 38 -5.93 -15.30 7.38
N ASP A 39 -6.92 -16.19 7.45
CA ASP A 39 -7.85 -16.50 6.36
C ASP A 39 -8.57 -15.28 5.80
N TYR A 40 -8.84 -14.27 6.63
CA TYR A 40 -9.50 -13.06 6.17
C TYR A 40 -8.65 -12.29 5.14
N VAL A 41 -7.31 -12.38 5.21
CA VAL A 41 -6.39 -11.79 4.23
C VAL A 41 -6.29 -12.73 3.04
N LEU A 42 -6.08 -14.02 3.27
CA LEU A 42 -5.88 -15.01 2.20
C LEU A 42 -7.10 -15.15 1.28
N ASN A 43 -8.31 -14.87 1.78
CA ASN A 43 -9.54 -14.87 1.00
C ASN A 43 -9.91 -13.50 0.41
N SER A 44 -9.08 -12.47 0.60
CA SER A 44 -9.27 -11.14 0.03
C SER A 44 -8.76 -11.06 -1.41
N SER A 45 -8.96 -9.92 -2.07
CA SER A 45 -8.46 -9.71 -3.43
C SER A 45 -6.92 -9.71 -3.47
N PRO A 46 -6.28 -10.04 -4.61
CA PRO A 46 -4.82 -10.08 -4.71
C PRO A 46 -4.15 -8.78 -4.26
N ILE A 47 -4.74 -7.62 -4.60
CA ILE A 47 -4.21 -6.32 -4.20
C ILE A 47 -4.22 -6.12 -2.67
N VAL A 48 -5.23 -6.66 -1.97
CA VAL A 48 -5.27 -6.59 -0.51
C VAL A 48 -4.20 -7.49 0.09
N GLN A 49 -4.04 -8.73 -0.42
CA GLN A 49 -2.96 -9.62 0.01
C GLN A 49 -1.58 -8.99 -0.18
N GLU A 50 -1.30 -8.42 -1.36
CA GLU A 50 -0.07 -7.68 -1.66
C GLU A 50 0.13 -6.49 -0.70
N THR A 51 -0.94 -5.78 -0.35
CA THR A 51 -0.86 -4.65 0.58
C THR A 51 -0.47 -5.11 2.00
N TYR A 52 -0.94 -6.28 2.45
CA TYR A 52 -0.51 -6.86 3.73
C TYR A 52 0.97 -7.27 3.71
N VAL A 53 1.47 -7.81 2.59
CA VAL A 53 2.91 -8.11 2.43
C VAL A 53 3.72 -6.82 2.52
N MET A 54 3.33 -5.81 1.75
CA MET A 54 3.98 -4.50 1.72
C MET A 54 4.01 -3.85 3.12
N ALA A 55 2.89 -3.93 3.86
CA ALA A 55 2.81 -3.40 5.22
C ALA A 55 3.78 -4.10 6.19
N ALA A 56 3.98 -5.41 6.05
CA ALA A 56 4.92 -6.18 6.87
C ALA A 56 6.39 -5.89 6.52
N ASN A 57 6.69 -5.65 5.25
CA ASN A 57 8.04 -5.40 4.76
C ASN A 57 8.48 -3.93 4.93
N HIS A 58 7.54 -2.98 4.99
CA HIS A 58 7.81 -1.54 5.06
C HIS A 58 7.17 -0.86 6.29
N GLN A 59 7.31 -1.48 7.46
CA GLN A 59 6.63 -1.03 8.68
C GLN A 59 7.01 0.39 9.10
N ASP A 60 8.28 0.77 8.94
CA ASP A 60 8.78 2.11 9.26
C ASP A 60 8.14 3.19 8.40
N VAL A 61 7.97 2.92 7.10
CA VAL A 61 7.28 3.81 6.17
C VAL A 61 5.84 3.99 6.60
N LEU A 62 5.10 2.90 6.84
CA LEU A 62 3.69 2.99 7.20
C LEU A 62 3.48 3.61 8.59
N ALA A 63 4.39 3.37 9.53
CA ALA A 63 4.36 3.98 10.85
C ALA A 63 4.59 5.49 10.80
N SER A 64 5.34 5.98 9.81
CA SER A 64 5.58 7.42 9.61
C SER A 64 4.36 8.17 9.07
N VAL A 65 3.39 7.46 8.49
CA VAL A 65 2.18 8.05 7.90
C VAL A 65 1.03 8.03 8.92
N PRO A 66 0.50 9.19 9.34
CA PRO A 66 -0.61 9.25 10.28
C PRO A 66 -1.90 8.70 9.66
N CYS A 67 -2.71 8.07 10.49
CA CYS A 67 -4.07 7.66 10.15
C CYS A 67 -5.07 8.78 10.49
N TYR A 68 -6.05 8.99 9.62
CA TYR A 68 -7.06 10.06 9.77
C TYR A 68 -8.49 9.54 9.99
N CYS A 69 -8.63 8.25 10.31
CA CYS A 69 -9.92 7.60 10.54
C CYS A 69 -10.57 7.99 11.88
N ASN A 70 -9.87 8.73 12.75
CA ASN A 70 -10.32 9.14 14.08
C ASN A 70 -10.76 7.98 15.00
N CYS A 71 -10.16 6.80 14.83
CA CYS A 71 -10.43 5.59 15.62
C CYS A 71 -9.39 5.30 16.71
N TYR A 72 -8.49 6.24 17.01
CA TYR A 72 -7.38 6.04 17.97
C TYR A 72 -7.85 5.50 19.33
N GLU A 73 -8.83 6.14 19.96
CA GLU A 73 -9.31 5.74 21.29
C GLU A 73 -10.12 4.44 21.28
N SER A 74 -10.81 4.14 20.17
CA SER A 74 -11.71 2.99 20.08
C SER A 74 -11.01 1.71 19.59
N ALA A 75 -9.97 1.85 18.76
CA ALA A 75 -9.26 0.74 18.13
C ALA A 75 -7.76 0.69 18.47
N GLY A 76 -7.19 1.72 19.09
CA GLY A 76 -5.77 1.80 19.41
C GLY A 76 -4.86 2.06 18.20
N HIS A 77 -5.43 2.46 17.06
CA HIS A 77 -4.68 2.68 15.82
C HIS A 77 -3.94 4.02 15.83
N THR A 78 -2.63 3.99 15.60
CA THR A 78 -1.75 5.17 15.77
C THR A 78 -1.18 5.71 14.46
N SER A 79 -1.19 4.89 13.40
CA SER A 79 -0.63 5.21 12.08
C SER A 79 -1.28 4.32 11.01
N ASN A 80 -0.92 4.52 9.74
CA ASN A 80 -1.36 3.63 8.66
C ASN A 80 -0.88 2.19 8.86
N LEU A 81 0.20 1.95 9.61
CA LEU A 81 0.66 0.60 9.94
C LEU A 81 -0.42 -0.18 10.72
N SER A 82 -1.12 0.51 11.63
CA SER A 82 -2.14 -0.10 12.48
C SER A 82 -3.34 -0.63 11.70
N CYS A 83 -3.54 -0.22 10.45
CA CYS A 83 -4.59 -0.77 9.59
C CYS A 83 -4.34 -2.25 9.26
N PHE A 84 -3.09 -2.71 9.29
CA PHE A 84 -2.70 -4.04 8.81
C PHE A 84 -2.08 -4.90 9.90
N ILE A 85 -1.37 -4.28 10.86
CA ILE A 85 -0.59 -4.98 11.88
C ILE A 85 -1.01 -4.50 13.26
N LYS A 86 -1.38 -5.46 14.10
CA LYS A 86 -1.81 -5.22 15.47
C LYS A 86 -0.67 -5.33 16.48
N GLU A 87 0.23 -6.30 16.28
CA GLU A 87 1.38 -6.51 17.16
C GLU A 87 2.66 -6.79 16.38
N VAL A 88 3.74 -6.13 16.81
CA VAL A 88 5.10 -6.29 16.29
C VAL A 88 6.01 -6.73 17.43
N GLY A 89 6.65 -7.89 17.26
CA GLY A 89 7.65 -8.44 18.15
C GLY A 89 9.08 -7.93 17.84
N PRO A 90 10.11 -8.59 18.41
CA PRO A 90 11.51 -8.27 18.11
C PRO A 90 11.82 -8.33 16.61
N ASP A 91 12.80 -7.55 16.16
CA ASP A 91 13.26 -7.52 14.76
C ASP A 91 12.16 -7.25 13.71
N ASN A 92 11.16 -6.45 14.11
CA ASN A 92 9.98 -6.11 13.31
C ASN A 92 9.19 -7.35 12.85
N VAL A 93 9.17 -8.41 13.65
CA VAL A 93 8.36 -9.59 13.36
C VAL A 93 6.89 -9.28 13.60
N VAL A 94 6.04 -9.51 12.61
CA VAL A 94 4.58 -9.39 12.79
C VAL A 94 4.11 -10.62 13.53
N THR A 95 3.55 -10.42 14.72
CA THR A 95 3.03 -11.51 15.57
C THR A 95 1.52 -11.58 15.51
N GLU A 96 0.82 -10.45 15.34
CA GLU A 96 -0.63 -10.37 15.18
C GLU A 96 -1.03 -9.39 14.07
N TRP A 97 -1.96 -9.83 13.21
CA TRP A 97 -2.49 -9.05 12.08
C TRP A 97 -3.80 -8.33 12.46
N ASP A 98 -4.02 -7.14 11.92
CA ASP A 98 -5.25 -6.37 12.08
C ASP A 98 -6.16 -6.52 10.84
N PRO A 99 -7.47 -6.78 10.99
CA PRO A 99 -8.38 -6.93 9.85
C PRO A 99 -8.86 -5.60 9.23
N HIS A 100 -8.50 -4.44 9.79
CA HIS A 100 -9.05 -3.16 9.36
C HIS A 100 -8.77 -2.82 7.90
N GLY A 101 -7.59 -3.20 7.39
CA GLY A 101 -7.15 -2.99 6.00
C GLY A 101 -7.90 -3.81 4.94
N ILE A 102 -8.88 -4.63 5.33
CA ILE A 102 -9.74 -5.41 4.41
C ILE A 102 -11.09 -4.75 4.18
N ALA A 103 -11.48 -3.82 5.05
CA ALA A 103 -12.81 -3.18 5.03
C ALA A 103 -12.99 -2.19 3.88
#